data_AF-A0A2S6N5I5-F1
#
_entry.id   AF-A0A2S6N5I5-F1
#
_cell.length_a   1.000
_cell.length_b   1.000
_cell.length_c   1.000
_cell.angle_alpha   90.00
_cell.angle_beta   90.00
_cell.angle_gamma   90.00
#
_symmetry.space_group_name_H-M   'P 1'
#
loop_
_entity.id
_entity.type
_entity.pdbx_description
1 polymer ?
#
loop_
_entity_poly.entity_id
_entity_poly.type
_entity_poly.pdbx_seq_one_letter_code
_entity_poly.pdbx_strand_id
1 'polypeptide(L)'
;MDDLVGKLTSLHTSLIDARSGYEEGLKDAHGKGLAPLFSELIALHEQGVGAIALQLQRLGAPVDEDGSLMGTFDRVVMKVTSLFTELDEKIIPSLVDGEQRVLVHYDEAIKASSPDRPEYSILIAQRDALRNTIAQLSERATQA
;
A
#
# COMPACT_ATOMS: atom_id res chain seq x y z
N MET A 1 14.63 3.06 18.18
CA MET A 1 14.20 4.10 17.23
C MET A 1 14.41 3.57 15.81
N ASP A 2 15.56 2.96 15.56
CA ASP A 2 15.93 2.30 14.30
C ASP A 2 14.93 1.22 13.84
N ASP A 3 14.37 0.43 14.77
CA ASP A 3 13.36 -0.59 14.44
C ASP A 3 12.07 0.01 13.85
N LEU A 4 11.53 1.07 14.47
CA LEU A 4 10.34 1.76 13.96
C LEU A 4 10.61 2.42 12.60
N VAL A 5 11.72 3.13 12.46
CA VAL A 5 12.08 3.77 11.18
C VAL A 5 12.22 2.73 10.08
N GLY A 6 12.84 1.58 10.39
CA GLY A 6 12.91 0.43 9.48
C GLY A 6 11.54 -0.13 9.09
N LYS A 7 10.63 -0.31 10.05
CA LYS A 7 9.28 -0.81 9.77
C LYS A 7 8.42 0.18 8.97
N LEU A 8 8.50 1.48 9.29
CA LEU A 8 7.84 2.52 8.51
C LEU A 8 8.40 2.62 7.10
N THR A 9 9.71 2.41 6.93
CA THR A 9 10.36 2.36 5.61
C THR A 9 9.83 1.19 4.79
N SER A 10 9.77 -0.02 5.36
CA SER A 10 9.21 -1.19 4.68
C SER A 10 7.74 -1.01 4.31
N LEU A 11 6.93 -0.46 5.22
CA LEU A 11 5.53 -0.13 4.96
C LEU A 11 5.42 0.88 3.81
N HIS A 12 6.18 1.95 3.86
CA HIS A 12 6.19 3.00 2.85
C HIS A 12 6.54 2.45 1.46
N THR A 13 7.59 1.64 1.35
CA THR A 13 7.96 0.97 0.10
C THR A 13 6.83 0.06 -0.40
N SER A 14 6.21 -0.74 0.49
CA SER A 14 5.10 -1.62 0.09
C SER A 14 3.89 -0.85 -0.42
N LEU A 15 3.61 0.35 0.09
CA LEU A 15 2.52 1.20 -0.37
C LEU A 15 2.81 1.78 -1.76
N ILE A 16 4.06 2.20 -2.01
CA ILE A 16 4.50 2.64 -3.35
C ILE A 16 4.39 1.49 -4.36
N ASP A 17 4.89 0.30 -4.01
CA ASP A 17 4.85 -0.87 -4.89
C ASP A 17 3.41 -1.26 -5.23
N ALA A 18 2.50 -1.24 -4.24
CA ALA A 18 1.08 -1.50 -4.46
C ALA A 18 0.45 -0.45 -5.38
N ARG A 19 0.65 0.83 -5.10
CA ARG A 19 0.16 1.94 -5.94
C ARG A 19 0.62 1.79 -7.38
N SER A 20 1.93 1.61 -7.61
CA SER A 20 2.49 1.48 -8.95
C SER A 20 2.00 0.21 -9.68
N GLY A 21 1.76 -0.88 -8.95
CA GLY A 21 1.11 -2.07 -9.50
C GLY A 21 -0.29 -1.78 -10.02
N TYR A 22 -1.09 -1.01 -9.28
CA TYR A 22 -2.43 -0.63 -9.69
C TYR A 22 -2.48 0.43 -10.79
N GLU A 23 -1.55 1.39 -10.79
CA GLU A 23 -1.41 2.33 -11.91
C GLU A 23 -1.12 1.61 -13.22
N GLU A 24 -0.32 0.55 -13.18
CA GLU A 24 -0.07 -0.29 -14.35
C GLU A 24 -1.31 -1.12 -14.72
N GLY A 25 -1.95 -1.78 -13.75
CA GLY A 25 -3.20 -2.51 -13.98
C GLY A 25 -4.34 -1.64 -14.55
N LEU A 26 -4.42 -0.37 -14.12
CA LEU A 26 -5.41 0.60 -14.60
C LEU A 26 -5.25 0.87 -16.10
N LYS A 27 -4.01 0.99 -16.61
CA LYS A 27 -3.74 1.20 -18.05
C LYS A 27 -4.37 0.10 -18.91
N ASP A 28 -4.35 -1.14 -18.41
CA ASP A 28 -4.87 -2.31 -19.10
C ASP A 28 -6.36 -2.59 -18.80
N ALA A 29 -6.92 -1.96 -17.77
CA ALA A 29 -8.30 -2.14 -17.29
C ALA A 29 -9.33 -1.26 -18.02
N HIS A 30 -8.90 -0.27 -18.81
CA HIS A 30 -9.79 0.60 -19.56
C HIS A 30 -10.73 -0.23 -20.46
N GLY A 31 -12.04 -0.13 -20.21
CA GLY A 31 -13.08 -0.87 -20.93
C GLY A 31 -13.46 -2.24 -20.34
N LYS A 32 -12.85 -2.66 -19.22
CA LYS A 32 -13.06 -3.98 -18.59
C LYS A 32 -13.80 -3.94 -17.24
N GLY A 33 -14.39 -2.80 -16.87
CA GLY A 33 -15.18 -2.64 -15.63
C GLY A 33 -14.37 -2.51 -14.33
N LEU A 34 -13.09 -2.86 -14.32
CA LEU A 34 -12.21 -2.80 -13.13
C LEU A 34 -11.52 -1.43 -12.92
N ALA A 35 -11.59 -0.52 -13.89
CA ALA A 35 -10.94 0.80 -13.79
C ALA A 35 -11.34 1.62 -12.54
N PRO A 36 -12.62 1.65 -12.11
CA PRO A 36 -13.00 2.31 -10.86
C PRO A 36 -12.32 1.68 -9.64
N LEU A 37 -12.24 0.34 -9.60
CA LEU A 37 -11.61 -0.36 -8.50
C LEU A 37 -10.11 -0.03 -8.38
N PHE A 38 -9.37 -0.06 -9.50
CA PHE A 38 -7.96 0.33 -9.48
C PHE A 38 -7.77 1.79 -9.06
N SER A 39 -8.65 2.68 -9.50
CA SER A 39 -8.59 4.10 -9.11
C SER A 39 -8.81 4.29 -7.60
N GLU A 40 -9.74 3.54 -6.99
CA GLU A 40 -9.97 3.52 -5.54
C GLU A 40 -8.72 3.02 -4.78
N LEU A 41 -8.10 1.92 -5.25
CA LEU A 41 -6.90 1.35 -4.62
C LEU A 41 -5.68 2.25 -4.75
N ILE A 42 -5.49 2.91 -5.91
CA ILE A 42 -4.43 3.91 -6.12
C ILE A 42 -4.58 5.05 -5.11
N ALA A 43 -5.79 5.60 -4.99
CA ALA A 43 -6.05 6.72 -4.08
C ALA A 43 -5.83 6.33 -2.60
N LEU A 44 -6.22 5.11 -2.21
CA LEU A 44 -5.98 4.58 -0.86
C LEU A 44 -4.48 4.52 -0.54
N HIS A 45 -3.68 3.97 -1.46
CA HIS A 45 -2.24 3.83 -1.26
C HIS A 45 -1.50 5.17 -1.35
N GLU A 46 -1.92 6.09 -2.22
CA GLU A 46 -1.37 7.46 -2.29
C GLU A 46 -1.50 8.19 -0.95
N GLN A 47 -2.68 8.12 -0.33
CA GLN A 47 -2.90 8.70 1.00
C GLN A 47 -2.03 8.01 2.07
N GLY A 48 -1.85 6.70 1.94
CA GLY A 48 -0.90 5.88 2.72
C GLY A 48 0.51 6.44 2.66
N VAL A 49 1.07 6.49 1.45
CA VAL A 49 2.43 6.95 1.14
C VAL A 49 2.68 8.32 1.78
N GLY A 50 1.84 9.32 1.48
CA GLY A 50 2.03 10.67 2.01
C GLY A 50 2.01 10.74 3.54
N ALA A 51 1.09 10.03 4.19
CA ALA A 51 1.00 10.07 5.65
C ALA A 51 2.21 9.40 6.33
N ILE A 52 2.70 8.27 5.80
CA ILE A 52 3.84 7.54 6.34
C ILE A 52 5.14 8.30 6.08
N ALA A 53 5.29 8.91 4.89
CA ALA A 53 6.41 9.79 4.56
C ALA A 53 6.54 10.95 5.58
N LEU A 54 5.43 11.59 5.95
CA LEU A 54 5.44 12.63 7.00
C LEU A 54 5.90 12.08 8.37
N GLN A 55 5.57 10.84 8.72
CA GLN A 55 6.07 10.24 9.98
C GLN A 55 7.56 9.95 9.92
N LEU A 56 8.05 9.44 8.79
CA LEU A 56 9.47 9.21 8.56
C LEU A 56 10.27 10.51 8.66
N GLN A 57 9.78 11.59 8.04
CA GLN A 57 10.37 12.93 8.15
C GLN A 57 10.42 13.43 9.59
N ARG A 58 9.33 13.27 10.36
CA ARG A 58 9.29 13.63 11.79
C ARG A 58 10.31 12.86 12.65
N LEU A 59 10.64 11.63 12.24
CA LEU A 59 11.64 10.78 12.90
C LEU A 59 13.07 11.06 12.41
N GLY A 60 13.26 12.03 11.50
CA GLY A 60 14.57 12.43 10.98
C GLY A 60 15.06 11.62 9.78
N ALA A 61 14.21 10.78 9.17
CA ALA A 61 14.54 10.10 7.92
C ALA A 61 14.42 11.07 6.73
N PRO A 62 15.33 11.03 5.75
CA PRO A 62 15.29 11.91 4.60
C PRO A 62 14.24 11.43 3.59
N VAL A 63 13.30 12.31 3.25
CA VAL A 63 12.18 12.06 2.33
C VAL A 63 12.29 13.03 1.14
N ASP A 64 12.10 12.53 -0.07
CA ASP A 64 12.09 13.26 -1.35
C ASP A 64 10.71 13.88 -1.63
N GLU A 65 10.62 14.77 -2.63
CA GLU A 65 9.41 15.55 -2.94
C GLU A 65 8.20 14.69 -3.34
N ASP A 66 8.44 13.49 -3.90
CA ASP A 66 7.41 12.51 -4.25
C ASP A 66 7.00 11.58 -3.08
N GLY A 67 7.53 11.85 -1.88
CA GLY A 67 7.35 11.04 -0.68
C GLY A 67 8.34 9.89 -0.55
N SER A 68 9.17 9.62 -1.55
CA SER A 68 10.20 8.56 -1.55
C SER A 68 11.26 8.79 -0.46
N LEU A 69 11.96 7.75 -0.01
CA LEU A 69 13.07 7.91 0.95
C LEU A 69 14.40 8.13 0.22
N MET A 70 15.03 9.28 0.44
CA MET A 70 16.35 9.57 -0.15
C MET A 70 17.38 8.55 0.38
N GLY A 71 17.96 7.76 -0.52
CA GLY A 71 19.10 6.87 -0.23
C GLY A 71 18.80 5.39 0.03
N THR A 72 17.52 4.94 -0.01
CA THR A 72 17.17 3.50 0.11
C THR A 72 16.60 2.92 -1.19
N PHE A 73 16.77 3.61 -2.31
CA PHE A 73 16.16 3.27 -3.61
C PHE A 73 17.12 2.61 -4.62
N ASP A 74 18.12 1.86 -4.16
CA ASP A 74 18.78 0.85 -5.01
C ASP A 74 17.99 -0.47 -5.08
N ARG A 75 16.75 -0.48 -4.59
CA ARG A 75 15.88 -1.66 -4.66
C ARG A 75 15.03 -1.59 -5.90
N VAL A 76 15.42 -2.41 -6.88
CA VAL A 76 14.65 -2.87 -8.03
C VAL A 76 13.19 -3.02 -7.62
N VAL A 77 12.34 -2.07 -8.00
CA VAL A 77 10.90 -2.29 -8.10
C VAL A 77 10.77 -3.35 -9.17
N MET A 78 10.70 -4.63 -8.76
CA MET A 78 10.34 -5.69 -9.68
C MET A 78 8.91 -5.36 -10.10
N LYS A 79 8.79 -4.73 -11.28
CA LYS A 79 7.51 -4.53 -11.95
C LYS A 79 6.77 -5.85 -11.90
N VAL A 80 5.74 -5.93 -11.06
CA VAL A 80 4.81 -7.05 -11.02
C VAL A 80 3.81 -6.84 -12.17
N THR A 81 4.32 -6.66 -13.40
CA THR A 81 3.53 -6.47 -14.62
C THR A 81 2.90 -7.78 -15.09
N SER A 82 3.39 -8.93 -14.63
CA SER A 82 2.93 -10.24 -15.15
C SER A 82 1.63 -10.76 -14.55
N LEU A 83 1.05 -10.10 -13.54
CA LEU A 83 -0.19 -10.57 -12.90
C LEU A 83 -1.48 -10.08 -13.60
N PHE A 84 -1.38 -9.13 -14.53
CA PHE A 84 -2.54 -8.40 -15.08
C PHE A 84 -2.86 -8.73 -16.55
N THR A 85 -2.35 -9.84 -17.09
CA THR A 85 -2.55 -10.19 -18.52
C THR A 85 -4.01 -10.52 -18.89
N GLU A 86 -4.83 -10.92 -17.91
CA GLU A 86 -6.28 -11.14 -18.05
C GLU A 86 -7.02 -10.37 -16.93
N LEU A 87 -7.40 -9.13 -17.22
CA LEU A 87 -8.15 -8.27 -16.31
C LEU A 87 -9.66 -8.57 -16.38
N ASP A 88 -10.05 -9.71 -15.81
CA ASP A 88 -11.43 -10.01 -15.44
C ASP A 88 -11.54 -10.15 -13.91
N GLU A 89 -12.74 -10.44 -13.38
CA GLU A 89 -12.97 -10.52 -11.94
C GLU A 89 -12.14 -11.61 -11.23
N LYS A 90 -11.51 -12.53 -11.97
CA LYS A 90 -10.62 -13.55 -11.40
C LYS A 90 -9.32 -12.97 -10.84
N ILE A 91 -9.03 -11.69 -11.10
CA ILE A 91 -7.89 -11.01 -10.50
C ILE A 91 -8.13 -10.59 -9.05
N ILE A 92 -9.39 -10.47 -8.62
CA ILE A 92 -9.74 -9.95 -7.29
C ILE A 92 -9.07 -10.76 -6.15
N PRO A 93 -9.01 -12.11 -6.17
CA PRO A 93 -8.25 -12.88 -5.17
C PRO A 93 -6.77 -12.51 -5.12
N SER A 94 -6.13 -12.26 -6.28
CA SER A 94 -4.73 -11.81 -6.32
C SER A 94 -4.55 -10.40 -5.75
N LEU A 95 -5.55 -9.52 -5.92
CA LEU A 95 -5.56 -8.20 -5.29
C LEU A 95 -5.67 -8.34 -3.77
N VAL A 96 -6.57 -9.19 -3.27
CA VAL A 96 -6.72 -9.50 -1.84
C VAL A 96 -5.41 -9.99 -1.24
N ASP A 97 -4.73 -10.92 -1.91
CA ASP A 97 -3.42 -11.42 -1.45
C ASP A 97 -2.35 -10.32 -1.44
N GLY A 98 -2.39 -9.41 -2.42
CA GLY A 98 -1.54 -8.21 -2.46
C GLY A 98 -1.77 -7.32 -1.25
N GLU A 99 -3.02 -6.98 -0.97
CA GLU A 99 -3.38 -6.11 0.14
C GLU A 99 -3.12 -6.75 1.52
N GLN A 100 -3.27 -8.07 1.64
CA GLN A 100 -2.88 -8.78 2.87
C GLN A 100 -1.38 -8.67 3.16
N ARG A 101 -0.51 -8.61 2.13
CA ARG A 101 0.93 -8.36 2.34
C ARG A 101 1.20 -6.95 2.86
N VAL A 102 0.50 -5.94 2.32
CA VAL A 102 0.57 -4.55 2.84
C VAL A 102 0.10 -4.51 4.30
N LEU A 103 -0.95 -5.24 4.63
CA LEU A 103 -1.50 -5.31 5.99
C LEU A 103 -0.49 -5.85 7.01
N VAL A 104 0.33 -6.83 6.62
CA VAL A 104 1.42 -7.34 7.47
C VAL A 104 2.40 -6.22 7.83
N HIS A 105 2.77 -5.36 6.89
CA HIS A 105 3.67 -4.23 7.16
C HIS A 105 3.05 -3.19 8.10
N TYR A 106 1.74 -2.95 8.01
CA TYR A 106 1.03 -2.14 9.01
C TYR A 106 1.11 -2.77 10.41
N ASP A 107 0.82 -4.07 10.53
CA ASP A 107 0.86 -4.76 11.81
C ASP A 107 2.28 -4.77 12.42
N GLU A 108 3.31 -4.88 11.58
CA GLU A 108 4.71 -4.75 12.03
C GLU A 108 5.05 -3.34 12.49
N ALA A 109 4.66 -2.30 11.74
CA ALA A 109 4.90 -0.92 12.12
C ALA A 109 4.16 -0.53 13.42
N ILE A 110 2.94 -1.03 13.61
CA ILE A 110 2.15 -0.84 14.84
C ILE A 110 2.85 -1.51 16.04
N LYS A 111 3.37 -2.72 15.87
CA LYS A 111 4.14 -3.42 16.93
C LYS A 111 5.43 -2.70 17.30
N ALA A 112 6.07 -2.03 16.34
CA ALA A 112 7.28 -1.24 16.56
C ALA A 112 6.99 0.19 17.09
N SER A 113 5.73 0.62 17.09
CA SER A 113 5.27 1.87 17.67
C SER A 113 4.57 1.65 19.03
N SER A 114 4.19 2.73 19.68
CA SER A 114 3.52 2.72 20.99
C SER A 114 2.34 3.71 21.00
N PRO A 115 1.25 3.47 21.74
CA PRO A 115 0.06 4.33 21.76
C PRO A 115 0.29 5.80 22.14
N ASP A 116 1.37 6.10 22.85
CA ASP A 116 1.80 7.44 23.22
C ASP A 116 2.48 8.19 22.06
N ARG A 117 2.80 7.50 20.97
CA ARG A 117 3.47 8.09 19.81
C ARG A 117 2.49 8.58 18.75
N PRO A 118 2.75 9.74 18.12
CA PRO A 118 1.82 10.32 17.15
C PRO A 118 1.50 9.43 15.94
N GLU A 119 2.47 8.64 15.46
CA GLU A 119 2.27 7.75 14.31
C GLU A 119 1.34 6.57 14.59
N TYR A 120 1.18 6.16 15.86
CA TYR A 120 0.39 4.98 16.21
C TYR A 120 -1.07 5.09 15.76
N SER A 121 -1.70 6.24 16.03
CA SER A 121 -3.10 6.47 15.64
C SER A 121 -3.30 6.47 14.12
N ILE A 122 -2.32 6.99 13.38
CA ILE A 122 -2.32 7.03 11.91
C ILE A 122 -2.23 5.61 11.36
N LEU A 123 -1.29 4.81 11.88
CA LEU A 123 -1.11 3.42 11.47
C LEU A 123 -2.36 2.57 11.72
N ILE A 124 -3.02 2.75 12.87
CA ILE A 124 -4.27 2.04 13.20
C ILE A 124 -5.38 2.43 12.22
N ALA A 125 -5.59 3.73 12.00
CA ALA A 125 -6.65 4.22 11.12
C ALA A 125 -6.47 3.72 9.67
N GLN A 126 -5.24 3.77 9.16
CA GLN A 126 -4.94 3.31 7.80
C GLN A 126 -5.03 1.78 7.66
N ARG A 127 -4.54 1.03 8.65
CA ARG A 127 -4.69 -0.43 8.69
C ARG A 127 -6.17 -0.83 8.67
N ASP A 128 -7.00 -0.15 9.46
CA ASP A 128 -8.42 -0.49 9.57
C ASP A 128 -9.17 -0.11 8.28
N ALA A 129 -8.81 0.99 7.63
CA ALA A 129 -9.29 1.33 6.29
C ALA A 129 -8.91 0.24 5.27
N LEU A 130 -7.67 -0.22 5.28
CA LEU A 130 -7.20 -1.30 4.41
C LEU A 130 -7.92 -2.63 4.66
N ARG A 131 -8.18 -2.99 5.92
CA ARG A 131 -8.99 -4.18 6.27
C ARG A 131 -10.40 -4.11 5.70
N ASN A 132 -11.03 -2.94 5.78
CA ASN A 132 -12.36 -2.75 5.20
C ASN A 132 -12.33 -2.89 3.67
N THR A 133 -11.30 -2.39 3.00
CA THR A 133 -11.10 -2.58 1.56
C THR A 133 -10.92 -4.05 1.20
N ILE A 134 -10.07 -4.79 1.95
CA ILE A 134 -9.88 -6.24 1.76
C ILE A 134 -11.19 -7.00 1.92
N ALA A 135 -12.01 -6.66 2.92
CA ALA A 135 -13.30 -7.28 3.14
C ALA A 135 -14.23 -7.05 1.93
N GLN A 136 -14.33 -5.81 1.45
CA GLN A 136 -15.14 -5.47 0.28
C GLN A 136 -14.67 -6.18 -1.00
N LEU A 137 -13.35 -6.26 -1.21
CA LEU A 137 -12.78 -7.03 -2.33
C LEU A 137 -13.14 -8.51 -2.23
N SER A 138 -13.03 -9.09 -1.03
CA SER A 138 -13.34 -10.50 -0.80
C SER A 138 -14.82 -10.80 -1.05
N GLU A 139 -15.72 -9.90 -0.64
CA GLU A 139 -17.15 -10.01 -0.95
C GLU A 139 -17.41 -9.98 -2.47
N ARG A 140 -16.77 -9.04 -3.20
CA ARG A 140 -16.87 -8.98 -4.67
C ARG A 140 -16.38 -10.27 -5.34
N ALA A 141 -15.26 -10.84 -4.87
CA ALA A 141 -14.73 -12.11 -5.40
C ALA A 141 -15.68 -13.30 -5.21
N THR A 142 -16.54 -13.29 -4.19
CA THR A 142 -17.52 -14.35 -3.96
C THR A 142 -18.81 -14.19 -4.78
N GLN A 143 -19.03 -13.01 -5.35
CA GLN A 143 -20.21 -12.68 -6.15
C GLN A 143 -19.97 -12.75 -7.66
N ALA A 144 -18.70 -12.79 -8.07
CA ALA A 144 -18.19 -12.98 -9.42
C ALA A 144 -18.20 -14.46 -9.84
#